data_AF-A0AA36H935-F1
#
_entry.id   AF-A0AA36H935-F1
#
_cell.length_a   1.000
_cell.length_b   1.000
_cell.length_c   1.000
_cell.angle_alpha   90.00
_cell.angle_beta   90.00
_cell.angle_gamma   90.00
#
_symmetry.space_group_name_H-M   'P 1'
#
loop_
_entity.id
_entity.type
_entity.pdbx_description
1 polymer ?
#
loop_
_entity_poly.entity_id
_entity_poly.type
_entity_poly.pdbx_seq_one_letter_code
_entity_poly.pdbx_strand_id
1 'polypeptide(L)'
;MIIRLTAILVLGTVAFSTAYRLKRDFMYVSDVNGTDADCFERCNSKYQHDFEYSFNMSASIFYDFPFHPLVLDYTTFLLYCKLAEQRTRCYVEQCKDTSADTVFSPSNFICSFKRTHFTNVRQCLADAEPITFLKCDHQCHDEVARSSNEQKEYGMNQVFSSPDLSRYEKELGMLCSFQTCYLQCMIPIVDEVCAPDMSHKTVDLVRSFIQWHATDISDWHAVAGRFEELPDSCRQLANILYTGRNLWRLEGDALVD
;
A
#
# COMPACT_ATOMS: atom_id res chain seq x y z
N MET A 1 68.07 -5.55 -13.86
CA MET A 1 66.98 -5.53 -12.86
C MET A 1 65.96 -4.49 -13.29
N ILE A 2 64.84 -4.91 -13.87
CA ILE A 2 63.69 -4.04 -14.16
C ILE A 2 62.50 -4.72 -13.48
N ILE A 3 62.07 -4.16 -12.35
CA ILE A 3 60.89 -4.63 -11.63
C ILE A 3 59.67 -3.94 -12.27
N ARG A 4 58.85 -4.71 -12.99
CA ARG A 4 57.56 -4.24 -13.50
C ARG A 4 56.56 -4.26 -12.33
N LEU A 5 56.14 -3.09 -11.87
CA LEU A 5 54.92 -2.93 -11.07
C LEU A 5 53.71 -3.09 -12.00
N THR A 6 53.02 -4.21 -11.91
CA THR A 6 51.66 -4.36 -12.41
C THR A 6 50.69 -3.87 -11.34
N ALA A 7 50.12 -2.67 -11.55
CA ALA A 7 48.98 -2.19 -10.79
C ALA A 7 47.73 -2.95 -11.25
N ILE A 8 47.17 -3.78 -10.37
CA ILE A 8 45.86 -4.41 -10.59
C ILE A 8 44.81 -3.37 -10.22
N LEU A 9 44.19 -2.78 -11.23
CA LEU A 9 43.03 -1.90 -11.07
C LEU A 9 41.81 -2.79 -10.81
N VAL A 10 41.44 -2.98 -9.54
CA VAL A 10 40.17 -3.62 -9.19
C VAL A 10 39.08 -2.57 -9.42
N LEU A 11 38.50 -2.57 -10.62
CA LEU A 11 37.24 -1.90 -10.93
C LEU A 11 36.13 -2.63 -10.19
N GLY A 12 35.92 -2.24 -8.92
CA GLY A 12 34.71 -2.59 -8.18
C GLY A 12 33.53 -1.89 -8.84
N THR A 13 32.82 -2.58 -9.71
CA THR A 13 31.48 -2.20 -10.13
C THR A 13 30.57 -2.34 -8.91
N VAL A 14 30.37 -1.24 -8.19
CA VAL A 14 29.22 -1.11 -7.30
C VAL A 14 28.01 -1.11 -8.24
N ALA A 15 27.41 -2.28 -8.45
CA ALA A 15 26.08 -2.38 -9.00
C ALA A 15 25.18 -1.65 -8.00
N PHE A 16 24.85 -0.40 -8.30
CA PHE A 16 23.71 0.24 -7.69
C PHE A 16 22.50 -0.58 -8.15
N SER A 17 22.12 -1.56 -7.35
CA SER A 17 20.80 -2.18 -7.43
C SER A 17 19.81 -1.07 -7.10
N THR A 18 19.40 -0.30 -8.10
CA THR A 18 18.17 0.48 -8.01
C THR A 18 17.06 -0.55 -7.93
N ALA A 19 16.72 -0.96 -6.71
CA ALA A 19 15.50 -1.69 -6.46
C ALA A 19 14.37 -0.71 -6.81
N TYR A 20 13.94 -0.74 -8.07
CA TYR A 20 12.79 0.01 -8.52
C TYR A 20 11.58 -0.62 -7.86
N ARG A 21 11.09 0.05 -6.81
CA ARG A 21 9.81 -0.27 -6.20
C ARG A 21 8.71 0.03 -7.21
N LEU A 22 8.12 -1.01 -7.78
CA LEU A 22 6.94 -0.87 -8.63
C LEU A 22 5.75 -0.48 -7.75
N LYS A 23 5.40 0.81 -7.82
CA LYS A 23 4.22 1.38 -7.18
C LYS A 23 2.95 0.76 -7.77
N ARG A 24 2.05 0.27 -6.91
CA ARG A 24 0.76 -0.32 -7.29
C ARG A 24 -0.41 0.48 -6.71
N ASP A 25 -0.45 1.77 -7.02
CA ASP A 25 -1.58 2.63 -6.73
C ASP A 25 -2.47 2.66 -7.97
N PHE A 26 -3.55 1.88 -7.94
CA PHE A 26 -4.45 1.75 -9.07
C PHE A 26 -5.89 1.92 -8.61
N MET A 27 -6.67 2.69 -9.37
CA MET A 27 -8.09 2.89 -9.16
C MET A 27 -8.81 2.33 -10.37
N TYR A 28 -9.86 1.54 -10.16
CA TYR A 28 -10.73 1.07 -11.22
C TYR A 28 -12.02 1.90 -11.20
N VAL A 29 -12.37 2.48 -12.34
CA VAL A 29 -13.64 3.19 -12.52
C VAL A 29 -14.51 2.33 -13.43
N SER A 30 -15.65 1.85 -12.91
CA SER A 30 -16.58 1.03 -13.69
C SER A 30 -17.47 1.91 -14.56
N ASP A 31 -17.73 1.46 -15.79
CA ASP A 31 -18.67 2.14 -16.72
C ASP A 31 -20.12 2.11 -16.19
N VAL A 32 -20.40 1.30 -15.16
CA VAL A 32 -21.75 0.97 -14.69
C VAL A 32 -22.35 2.07 -13.80
N ASN A 33 -21.52 2.96 -13.22
CA ASN A 33 -22.00 3.98 -12.27
C ASN A 33 -22.00 5.43 -12.76
N GLY A 34 -21.64 5.70 -14.03
CA GLY A 34 -21.74 7.05 -14.59
C GLY A 34 -20.89 8.10 -13.86
N THR A 35 -19.82 7.66 -13.19
CA THR A 35 -18.85 8.53 -12.52
C THR A 35 -17.91 9.13 -13.57
N ASP A 36 -17.78 10.46 -13.59
CA ASP A 36 -16.92 11.20 -14.53
C ASP A 36 -15.45 10.85 -14.24
N ALA A 37 -14.89 9.89 -15.00
CA ALA A 37 -13.49 9.47 -14.86
C ALA A 37 -12.53 10.67 -14.98
N ASP A 38 -12.84 11.64 -15.85
CA ASP A 38 -12.06 12.86 -16.01
C ASP A 38 -12.13 13.73 -14.74
N CYS A 39 -13.21 13.66 -13.95
CA CYS A 39 -13.31 14.34 -12.66
C CYS A 39 -12.33 13.77 -11.64
N PHE A 40 -12.30 12.45 -11.49
CA PHE A 40 -11.34 11.80 -10.58
C PHE A 40 -9.90 12.06 -11.02
N GLU A 41 -9.64 12.04 -12.34
CA GLU A 41 -8.33 12.38 -12.88
C GLU A 41 -7.92 13.80 -12.50
N ARG A 42 -8.80 14.81 -12.68
CA ARG A 42 -8.52 16.20 -12.25
C ARG A 42 -8.24 16.31 -10.76
N CYS A 43 -9.02 15.64 -9.91
CA CYS A 43 -8.79 15.61 -8.46
C CYS A 43 -7.44 14.96 -8.12
N ASN A 44 -7.09 13.87 -8.80
CA ASN A 44 -5.80 13.18 -8.65
C ASN A 44 -4.62 14.04 -9.11
N SER A 45 -4.72 14.70 -10.27
CA SER A 45 -3.67 15.59 -10.77
C SER A 45 -3.43 16.76 -9.82
N LYS A 46 -4.50 17.35 -9.27
CA LYS A 46 -4.39 18.40 -8.25
C LYS A 46 -3.69 17.89 -6.99
N TYR A 47 -4.13 16.74 -6.47
CA TYR A 47 -3.49 16.12 -5.30
C TYR A 47 -2.01 15.84 -5.55
N GLN A 48 -1.66 15.28 -6.70
CA GLN A 48 -0.29 15.00 -7.08
C GLN A 48 0.56 16.28 -7.09
N HIS A 49 0.09 17.33 -7.75
CA HIS A 49 0.78 18.62 -7.78
C HIS A 49 1.01 19.18 -6.37
N ASP A 50 -0.04 19.21 -5.54
CA ASP A 50 0.04 19.76 -4.19
C ASP A 50 0.91 18.91 -3.27
N PHE A 51 0.90 17.58 -3.43
CA PHE A 51 1.78 16.63 -2.74
C PHE A 51 3.25 16.88 -3.12
N GLU A 52 3.55 16.90 -4.42
CA GLU A 52 4.93 17.05 -4.91
C GLU A 52 5.51 18.41 -4.48
N TYR A 53 4.71 19.46 -4.55
CA TYR A 53 5.08 20.79 -4.07
C TYR A 53 5.32 20.80 -2.55
N SER A 54 4.41 20.23 -1.77
CA SER A 54 4.45 20.30 -0.30
C SER A 54 5.59 19.50 0.31
N PHE A 55 5.93 18.35 -0.28
CA PHE A 55 6.97 17.46 0.22
C PHE A 55 8.29 17.57 -0.52
N ASN A 56 8.36 18.37 -1.60
CA ASN A 56 9.52 18.44 -2.49
C ASN A 56 10.00 17.04 -2.92
N MET A 57 9.03 16.18 -3.25
CA MET A 57 9.21 14.76 -3.52
C MET A 57 8.28 14.34 -4.65
N SER A 58 8.80 13.60 -5.63
CA SER A 58 7.94 13.04 -6.68
C SER A 58 6.91 12.07 -6.12
N ALA A 59 5.64 12.18 -6.54
CA ALA A 59 4.60 11.22 -6.12
C ALA A 59 4.89 9.79 -6.62
N SER A 60 5.81 9.64 -7.58
CA SER A 60 6.29 8.36 -8.09
C SER A 60 7.05 7.52 -7.06
N ILE A 61 7.78 8.16 -6.15
CA ILE A 61 8.62 7.44 -5.17
C ILE A 61 7.86 7.17 -3.87
N PHE A 62 6.73 7.86 -3.66
CA PHE A 62 5.85 7.65 -2.53
C PHE A 62 5.02 6.37 -2.70
N TYR A 63 4.95 5.59 -1.63
CA TYR A 63 4.17 4.35 -1.56
C TYR A 63 3.30 4.34 -0.30
N ASP A 64 2.06 3.90 -0.46
CA ASP A 64 1.10 3.84 0.64
C ASP A 64 1.30 2.61 1.56
N PHE A 65 1.82 1.50 1.02
CA PHE A 65 2.10 0.27 1.76
C PHE A 65 3.53 -0.20 1.48
N PRO A 66 4.35 -0.54 2.50
CA PRO A 66 4.06 -0.72 3.93
C PRO A 66 4.24 0.56 4.78
N PHE A 67 3.76 1.70 4.25
CA PHE A 67 3.92 3.07 4.75
C PHE A 67 5.32 3.66 4.50
N HIS A 68 5.38 4.64 3.59
CA HIS A 68 6.60 5.40 3.33
C HIS A 68 7.07 6.14 4.59
N PRO A 69 8.39 6.28 4.84
CA PRO A 69 8.96 7.10 5.93
C PRO A 69 8.38 8.51 6.08
N LEU A 70 7.80 9.04 5.00
CA LEU A 70 7.19 10.36 4.96
C LEU A 70 5.94 10.40 5.83
N VAL A 71 5.13 9.34 5.89
CA VAL A 71 3.97 9.28 6.79
C VAL A 71 4.33 8.76 8.17
N LEU A 72 5.59 8.34 8.37
CA LEU A 72 6.10 7.89 9.66
C LEU A 72 6.70 9.02 10.50
N ASP A 73 6.94 10.22 9.97
CA ASP A 73 7.16 11.43 10.77
C ASP A 73 5.82 12.12 11.08
N TYR A 74 5.65 12.62 12.32
CA TYR A 74 4.36 13.18 12.75
C TYR A 74 4.01 14.48 12.03
N THR A 75 5.00 15.33 11.77
CA THR A 75 4.76 16.64 11.14
C THR A 75 4.34 16.45 9.69
N THR A 76 5.06 15.61 8.95
CA THR A 76 4.74 15.27 7.57
C THR A 76 3.48 14.42 7.46
N PHE A 77 3.19 13.54 8.43
CA PHE A 77 1.92 12.82 8.52
C PHE A 77 0.70 13.75 8.58
N LEU A 78 0.74 14.79 9.42
CA LEU A 78 -0.35 15.76 9.50
C LEU A 78 -0.57 16.49 8.17
N LEU A 79 0.51 16.83 7.47
CA LEU A 79 0.43 17.45 6.15
C LEU A 79 -0.12 16.48 5.10
N TYR A 80 0.33 15.23 5.11
CA TYR A 80 -0.18 14.18 4.22
C TYR A 80 -1.68 14.00 4.41
N CYS A 81 -2.15 13.90 5.66
CA CYS A 81 -3.57 13.76 5.95
C CYS A 81 -4.39 14.97 5.51
N LYS A 82 -3.86 16.18 5.67
CA LYS A 82 -4.53 17.39 5.15
C LYS A 82 -4.70 17.33 3.63
N LEU A 83 -3.67 16.92 2.89
CA LEU A 83 -3.74 16.81 1.42
C LEU A 83 -4.67 15.66 0.99
N ALA A 84 -4.62 14.53 1.69
CA ALA A 84 -5.52 13.40 1.43
C ALA A 84 -6.99 13.76 1.68
N GLU A 85 -7.30 14.46 2.78
CA GLU A 85 -8.65 14.94 3.09
C GLU A 85 -9.15 15.92 2.00
N GLN A 86 -8.28 16.76 1.45
CA GLN A 86 -8.62 17.63 0.32
C GLN A 86 -8.94 16.84 -0.95
N ARG A 87 -8.20 15.77 -1.23
CA ARG A 87 -8.50 14.86 -2.35
C ARG A 87 -9.84 14.17 -2.18
N THR A 88 -10.10 13.57 -1.02
CA THR A 88 -11.37 12.91 -0.71
C THR A 88 -12.54 13.91 -0.83
N ARG A 89 -12.37 15.14 -0.34
CA ARG A 89 -13.37 16.20 -0.50
C ARG A 89 -13.63 16.55 -1.97
N CYS A 90 -12.58 16.58 -2.80
CA CYS A 90 -12.73 16.80 -4.25
C CYS A 90 -13.63 15.74 -4.88
N TYR A 91 -13.46 14.46 -4.53
CA TYR A 91 -14.33 13.37 -5.00
C TYR A 91 -15.79 13.56 -4.58
N VAL A 92 -16.02 13.89 -3.30
CA VAL A 92 -17.37 14.10 -2.76
C VAL A 92 -18.05 15.32 -3.41
N GLU A 93 -17.37 16.47 -3.42
CA GLU A 93 -17.98 17.75 -3.80
C GLU A 93 -18.02 17.98 -5.31
N GLN A 94 -16.95 17.60 -6.02
CA GLN A 94 -16.82 17.87 -7.46
C GLN A 94 -17.27 16.68 -8.30
N CYS A 95 -16.93 15.46 -7.89
CA CYS A 95 -17.27 14.24 -8.63
C CYS A 95 -18.57 13.59 -8.16
N LYS A 96 -19.21 14.15 -7.11
CA LYS A 96 -20.48 13.68 -6.52
C LYS A 96 -20.40 12.24 -6.00
N ASP A 97 -19.22 11.76 -5.66
CA ASP A 97 -19.03 10.45 -5.05
C ASP A 97 -19.18 10.57 -3.55
N THR A 98 -20.41 10.42 -3.07
CA THR A 98 -20.73 10.49 -1.64
C THR A 98 -20.22 9.30 -0.85
N SER A 99 -19.59 8.30 -1.49
CA SER A 99 -19.00 7.16 -0.80
C SER A 99 -17.51 7.34 -0.50
N ALA A 100 -16.84 8.31 -1.15
CA ALA A 100 -15.39 8.47 -1.14
C ALA A 100 -14.75 8.62 0.26
N ASP A 101 -15.49 9.13 1.25
CA ASP A 101 -15.04 9.29 2.64
C ASP A 101 -15.30 8.05 3.52
N THR A 102 -16.08 7.09 3.03
CA THR A 102 -16.46 5.87 3.76
C THR A 102 -15.84 4.60 3.19
N VAL A 103 -15.38 4.62 1.93
CA VAL A 103 -14.69 3.49 1.29
C VAL A 103 -13.21 3.45 1.67
N PHE A 104 -12.61 2.26 1.52
CA PHE A 104 -11.19 2.10 1.78
C PHE A 104 -10.36 2.90 0.77
N SER A 105 -9.46 3.71 1.30
CA SER A 105 -8.24 4.12 0.62
C SER A 105 -7.12 4.08 1.65
N PRO A 106 -5.86 3.87 1.23
CA PRO A 106 -4.75 3.88 2.19
C PRO A 106 -4.71 5.16 3.03
N SER A 107 -5.01 6.30 2.41
CA SER A 107 -5.09 7.58 3.10
C SER A 107 -6.28 7.66 4.06
N ASN A 108 -7.49 7.21 3.68
CA ASN A 108 -8.64 7.20 4.60
C ASN A 108 -8.35 6.29 5.81
N PHE A 109 -7.66 5.17 5.60
CA PHE A 109 -7.30 4.25 6.68
C PHE A 109 -6.41 4.93 7.73
N ILE A 110 -5.29 5.56 7.34
CA ILE A 110 -4.35 6.16 8.31
C ILE A 110 -4.74 7.56 8.77
N CYS A 111 -5.53 8.31 7.99
CA CYS A 111 -5.89 9.70 8.33
C CYS A 111 -7.25 9.85 8.99
N SER A 112 -8.16 8.88 8.80
CA SER A 112 -9.52 8.88 9.35
C SER A 112 -9.79 7.62 10.19
N PHE A 113 -9.93 6.45 9.57
CA PHE A 113 -10.49 5.26 10.22
C PHE A 113 -9.67 4.71 11.37
N LYS A 114 -8.34 4.72 11.22
CA LYS A 114 -7.37 4.18 12.20
C LYS A 114 -6.35 5.23 12.63
N ARG A 115 -6.66 6.53 12.50
CA ARG A 115 -5.74 7.64 12.79
C ARG A 115 -5.03 7.50 14.15
N THR A 116 -5.80 7.33 15.22
CA THR A 116 -5.24 7.17 16.58
C THR A 116 -4.36 5.93 16.70
N HIS A 117 -4.77 4.80 16.11
CA HIS A 117 -3.98 3.57 16.15
C HIS A 117 -2.67 3.74 15.39
N PHE A 118 -2.71 4.35 14.19
CA PHE A 118 -1.54 4.68 13.41
C PHE A 118 -0.58 5.60 14.18
N THR A 119 -1.07 6.71 14.74
CA THR A 119 -0.22 7.64 15.50
C THR A 119 0.41 7.00 16.73
N ASN A 120 -0.28 6.05 17.38
CA ASN A 120 0.22 5.35 18.55
C ASN A 120 1.41 4.42 18.24
N VAL A 121 1.38 3.75 17.08
CA VAL A 121 2.41 2.77 16.68
C VAL A 121 3.44 3.33 15.71
N ARG A 122 3.25 4.57 15.24
CA ARG A 122 4.10 5.26 14.25
C ARG A 122 5.59 5.16 14.55
N GLN A 123 5.99 5.32 15.82
CA GLN A 123 7.41 5.24 16.18
C GLN A 123 7.98 3.85 15.97
N CYS A 124 7.26 2.80 16.36
CA CYS A 124 7.67 1.42 16.11
C CYS A 124 7.78 1.12 14.61
N LEU A 125 6.82 1.61 13.80
CA LEU A 125 6.92 1.52 12.34
C LEU A 125 8.16 2.24 11.81
N ALA A 126 8.47 3.44 12.31
CA ALA A 126 9.65 4.21 11.90
C ALA A 126 10.97 3.50 12.27
N ASP A 127 11.03 2.89 13.45
CA ASP A 127 12.21 2.17 13.91
C ASP A 127 12.43 0.87 13.10
N ALA A 128 11.35 0.21 12.68
CA ALA A 128 11.40 -1.03 11.91
C ALA A 128 11.62 -0.81 10.39
N GLU A 129 11.18 0.34 9.84
CA GLU A 129 11.12 0.61 8.39
C GLU A 129 12.44 0.33 7.65
N PRO A 130 13.63 0.76 8.12
CA PRO A 130 14.86 0.50 7.37
C PRO A 130 15.14 -0.99 7.17
N ILE A 131 14.83 -1.82 8.17
CA ILE A 131 15.08 -3.26 8.13
C ILE A 131 13.99 -3.94 7.29
N THR A 132 12.72 -3.58 7.50
CA THR A 132 11.61 -4.18 6.76
C THR A 132 11.65 -3.76 5.28
N PHE A 133 12.11 -2.55 4.96
CA PHE A 133 12.38 -2.12 3.58
C PHE A 133 13.50 -2.95 2.95
N LEU A 134 14.67 -3.03 3.58
CA LEU A 134 15.80 -3.78 3.00
C LEU A 134 15.54 -5.27 2.86
N LYS A 135 14.81 -5.87 3.81
CA LYS A 135 14.58 -7.32 3.86
C LYS A 135 13.27 -7.73 3.21
N CYS A 136 12.14 -7.20 3.70
CA CYS A 136 10.83 -7.68 3.30
C CYS A 136 10.38 -7.12 1.96
N ASP A 137 10.62 -5.83 1.70
CA ASP A 137 10.25 -5.23 0.41
C ASP A 137 10.97 -5.96 -0.74
N HIS A 138 12.29 -6.09 -0.63
CA HIS A 138 13.11 -6.80 -1.62
C HIS A 138 12.71 -8.27 -1.79
N GLN A 139 12.63 -9.02 -0.68
CA GLN A 139 12.29 -10.44 -0.72
C GLN A 139 10.91 -10.67 -1.34
N CYS A 140 9.90 -9.89 -0.93
CA CYS A 140 8.54 -10.08 -1.40
C CYS A 140 8.35 -9.62 -2.85
N HIS A 141 9.07 -8.58 -3.30
CA HIS A 141 9.10 -8.23 -4.72
C HIS A 141 9.69 -9.36 -5.56
N ASP A 142 10.79 -9.96 -5.13
CA ASP A 142 11.41 -11.11 -5.79
C ASP A 142 10.49 -12.33 -5.86
N GLU A 143 9.83 -12.67 -4.75
CA GLU A 143 8.89 -13.80 -4.67
C GLU A 143 7.69 -13.60 -5.60
N VAL A 144 7.08 -12.41 -5.58
CA VAL A 144 5.95 -12.08 -6.44
C VAL A 144 6.38 -12.05 -7.90
N ALA A 145 7.52 -11.44 -8.22
CA ALA A 145 8.02 -11.38 -9.60
C ALA A 145 8.33 -12.76 -10.17
N ARG A 146 8.91 -13.68 -9.37
CA ARG A 146 9.16 -15.08 -9.80
C ARG A 146 7.87 -15.86 -10.07
N SER A 147 6.78 -15.52 -9.36
CA SER A 147 5.47 -16.15 -9.58
C SER A 147 4.74 -15.63 -10.82
N SER A 148 5.13 -14.45 -11.35
CA SER A 148 4.55 -13.85 -12.55
C SER A 148 5.48 -14.02 -13.76
N ASN A 149 5.16 -14.93 -14.68
CA ASN A 149 5.98 -15.28 -15.86
C ASN A 149 6.18 -14.17 -16.92
N GLU A 150 5.80 -12.91 -16.68
CA GLU A 150 5.86 -11.84 -17.69
C GLU A 150 6.18 -10.48 -17.05
N GLN A 151 7.43 -10.03 -17.18
CA GLN A 151 7.82 -8.64 -16.92
C GLN A 151 7.54 -7.80 -18.17
N LYS A 152 6.48 -6.99 -18.12
CA LYS A 152 6.48 -5.70 -18.81
C LYS A 152 6.35 -4.62 -17.75
N GLU A 153 7.24 -3.64 -17.86
CA GLU A 153 7.31 -2.45 -17.03
C GLU A 153 6.11 -1.55 -17.40
N TYR A 154 5.29 -1.15 -16.43
CA TYR A 154 4.10 -0.35 -16.68
C TYR A 154 4.04 0.91 -15.81
N GLY A 155 3.54 2.00 -16.41
CA GLY A 155 3.53 3.35 -15.84
C GLY A 155 2.61 3.52 -14.61
N MET A 156 3.03 4.41 -13.72
CA MET A 156 2.43 4.70 -12.41
C MET A 156 1.09 5.43 -12.52
N ASN A 157 0.24 5.30 -11.48
CA ASN A 157 -1.04 6.01 -11.31
C ASN A 157 -2.07 5.79 -12.45
N GLN A 158 -2.02 4.64 -13.12
CA GLN A 158 -2.97 4.35 -14.20
C GLN A 158 -4.38 4.10 -13.63
N VAL A 159 -5.35 4.89 -14.08
CA VAL A 159 -6.78 4.57 -13.89
C VAL A 159 -7.13 3.47 -14.87
N PHE A 160 -7.55 2.32 -14.37
CA PHE A 160 -8.02 1.23 -15.22
C PHE A 160 -9.49 1.43 -15.56
N SER A 161 -9.83 1.19 -16.82
CA SER A 161 -11.19 1.17 -17.34
C SER A 161 -11.56 -0.25 -17.80
N SER A 162 -12.81 -0.51 -18.13
CA SER A 162 -13.30 -1.85 -18.53
C SER A 162 -12.46 -2.60 -19.57
N PRO A 163 -11.83 -1.97 -20.58
CA PRO A 163 -10.93 -2.64 -21.51
C PRO A 163 -9.66 -3.25 -20.88
N ASP A 164 -9.21 -2.72 -19.75
CA ASP A 164 -7.98 -3.15 -19.06
C ASP A 164 -8.24 -4.10 -17.88
N LEU A 165 -9.46 -4.63 -17.75
CA LEU A 165 -9.88 -5.34 -16.56
C LEU A 165 -9.04 -6.58 -16.25
N SER A 166 -8.70 -7.40 -17.24
CA SER A 166 -7.79 -8.54 -17.05
C SER A 166 -6.40 -8.13 -16.56
N ARG A 167 -5.94 -6.94 -16.94
CA ARG A 167 -4.67 -6.37 -16.49
C ARG A 167 -4.77 -5.84 -15.07
N TYR A 168 -5.87 -5.16 -14.74
CA TYR A 168 -6.18 -4.75 -13.37
C TYR A 168 -6.18 -5.95 -12.42
N GLU A 169 -6.87 -7.04 -12.78
CA GLU A 169 -6.92 -8.25 -11.94
C GLU A 169 -5.54 -8.88 -11.73
N LYS A 170 -4.68 -8.85 -12.75
CA LYS A 170 -3.29 -9.33 -12.63
C LYS A 170 -2.48 -8.48 -11.63
N GLU A 171 -2.54 -7.16 -11.74
CA GLU A 171 -1.84 -6.26 -10.80
C GLU A 171 -2.37 -6.40 -9.37
N LEU A 172 -3.69 -6.55 -9.23
CA LEU A 172 -4.37 -6.76 -7.97
C LEU A 172 -3.92 -8.05 -7.29
N GLY A 173 -3.89 -9.16 -8.05
CA GLY A 173 -3.41 -10.45 -7.56
C GLY A 173 -1.96 -10.37 -7.05
N MET A 174 -1.09 -9.66 -7.77
CA MET A 174 0.29 -9.47 -7.34
C MET A 174 0.40 -8.55 -6.10
N LEU A 175 -0.45 -7.53 -5.96
CA LEU A 175 -0.51 -6.66 -4.78
C LEU A 175 -0.94 -7.44 -3.52
N CYS A 176 -1.98 -8.27 -3.62
CA CYS A 176 -2.43 -9.13 -2.53
C CYS A 176 -1.35 -10.15 -2.09
N SER A 177 -0.64 -10.76 -3.05
CA SER A 177 0.48 -11.65 -2.74
C SER A 177 1.61 -10.91 -2.00
N PHE A 178 1.96 -9.71 -2.49
CA PHE A 178 2.97 -8.87 -1.84
C PHE A 178 2.58 -8.49 -0.40
N GLN A 179 1.34 -8.05 -0.19
CA GLN A 179 0.83 -7.69 1.14
C GLN A 179 0.92 -8.85 2.14
N THR A 180 0.58 -10.06 1.69
CA THR A 180 0.67 -11.27 2.51
C THR A 180 2.12 -11.59 2.89
N CYS A 181 3.00 -11.63 1.89
CA CYS A 181 4.43 -11.89 2.10
C CYS A 181 5.04 -10.86 3.03
N TYR A 182 4.75 -9.57 2.79
CA TYR A 182 5.33 -8.48 3.58
C TYR A 182 4.90 -8.58 5.05
N LEU A 183 3.61 -8.83 5.32
CA LEU A 183 3.11 -9.02 6.68
C LEU A 183 3.83 -10.19 7.39
N GLN A 184 4.00 -11.33 6.71
CA GLN A 184 4.68 -12.48 7.30
C GLN A 184 6.16 -12.20 7.57
N CYS A 185 6.83 -11.50 6.66
CA CYS A 185 8.24 -11.14 6.82
C CYS A 185 8.45 -10.09 7.92
N MET A 186 7.55 -9.12 8.07
CA MET A 186 7.74 -8.01 9.00
C MET A 186 7.50 -8.39 10.47
N ILE A 187 6.63 -9.36 10.76
CA ILE A 187 6.30 -9.78 12.13
C ILE A 187 7.55 -10.03 12.99
N PRO A 188 8.49 -10.91 12.60
CA PRO A 188 9.67 -11.18 13.43
C PRO A 188 10.59 -9.95 13.58
N ILE A 189 10.59 -9.03 12.62
CA ILE A 189 11.39 -7.80 12.70
C ILE A 189 10.78 -6.84 13.72
N VAL A 190 9.46 -6.65 13.66
CA VAL A 190 8.73 -5.79 14.59
C VAL A 190 8.81 -6.33 16.02
N ASP A 191 8.74 -7.67 16.20
CA ASP A 191 8.93 -8.33 17.50
C ASP A 191 10.33 -8.10 18.10
N GLU A 192 11.35 -7.94 17.24
CA GLU A 192 12.73 -7.71 17.68
C GLU A 192 13.01 -6.22 17.94
N VAL A 193 12.45 -5.32 17.12
CA VAL A 193 12.74 -3.88 17.17
C VAL A 193 11.89 -3.16 18.23
N CYS A 194 10.64 -3.57 18.41
CA CYS A 194 9.68 -2.81 19.20
C CYS A 194 9.45 -3.41 20.59
N ALA A 195 9.00 -2.58 21.53
CA ALA A 195 8.51 -3.07 22.82
C ALA A 195 7.35 -4.06 22.61
N PRO A 196 7.20 -5.12 23.42
CA PRO A 196 6.23 -6.19 23.17
C PRO A 196 4.78 -5.71 22.97
N ASP A 197 4.33 -4.72 23.74
CA ASP A 197 2.98 -4.17 23.62
C ASP A 197 2.80 -3.36 22.33
N MET A 198 3.85 -2.69 21.87
CA MET A 198 3.87 -1.95 20.61
C MET A 198 4.02 -2.86 19.40
N SER A 199 4.75 -3.97 19.52
CA SER A 199 4.88 -4.96 18.45
C SER A 199 3.49 -5.49 18.05
N HIS A 200 2.74 -6.01 19.04
CA HIS A 200 1.39 -6.52 18.80
C HIS A 200 0.48 -5.47 18.13
N LYS A 201 0.42 -4.25 18.68
CA LYS A 201 -0.40 -3.17 18.10
C LYS A 201 0.03 -2.80 16.68
N THR A 202 1.33 -2.84 16.39
CA THR A 202 1.88 -2.52 15.07
C THR A 202 1.50 -3.58 14.05
N VAL A 203 1.73 -4.85 14.39
CA VAL A 203 1.34 -5.99 13.57
C VAL A 203 -0.18 -5.99 13.33
N ASP A 204 -0.98 -5.69 14.35
CA ASP A 204 -2.44 -5.62 14.25
C ASP A 204 -2.90 -4.48 13.34
N LEU A 205 -2.24 -3.32 13.38
CA LEU A 205 -2.53 -2.21 12.48
C LEU A 205 -2.25 -2.57 11.02
N VAL A 206 -1.08 -3.14 10.72
CA VAL A 206 -0.72 -3.53 9.34
C VAL A 206 -1.63 -4.66 8.86
N ARG A 207 -1.93 -5.64 9.72
CA ARG A 207 -2.91 -6.68 9.41
C ARG A 207 -4.27 -6.06 9.09
N SER A 208 -4.72 -5.09 9.89
CA SER A 208 -5.99 -4.38 9.67
C SER A 208 -6.00 -3.62 8.33
N PHE A 209 -4.88 -3.01 7.94
CA PHE A 209 -4.76 -2.35 6.62
C PHE A 209 -5.00 -3.34 5.48
N ILE A 210 -4.31 -4.48 5.52
CA ILE A 210 -4.43 -5.54 4.50
C ILE A 210 -5.84 -6.13 4.49
N GLN A 211 -6.45 -6.32 5.67
CA GLN A 211 -7.82 -6.81 5.83
C GLN A 211 -8.86 -5.89 5.18
N TRP A 212 -8.76 -4.59 5.45
CA TRP A 212 -9.70 -3.61 4.92
C TRP A 212 -9.55 -3.50 3.40
N HIS A 213 -8.32 -3.47 2.90
CA HIS A 213 -8.05 -3.49 1.47
C HIS A 213 -8.64 -4.73 0.78
N ALA A 214 -8.37 -5.94 1.30
CA ALA A 214 -8.89 -7.18 0.72
C ALA A 214 -10.43 -7.28 0.80
N THR A 215 -11.05 -6.76 1.87
CA THR A 215 -12.51 -6.72 2.01
C THR A 215 -13.13 -5.77 0.99
N ASP A 216 -12.59 -4.55 0.84
CA ASP A 216 -13.07 -3.55 -0.12
C ASP A 216 -13.00 -4.08 -1.56
N ILE A 217 -11.89 -4.71 -1.93
CA ILE A 217 -11.73 -5.39 -3.22
C ILE A 217 -12.76 -6.50 -3.42
N SER A 218 -12.96 -7.34 -2.41
CA SER A 218 -13.90 -8.46 -2.46
C SER A 218 -15.34 -7.99 -2.61
N ASP A 219 -15.73 -6.96 -1.85
CA ASP A 219 -17.06 -6.36 -1.90
C ASP A 219 -17.31 -5.70 -3.26
N TRP A 220 -16.31 -5.00 -3.80
CA TRP A 220 -16.38 -4.44 -5.15
C TRP A 220 -16.64 -5.52 -6.21
N HIS A 221 -15.90 -6.64 -6.18
CA HIS A 221 -16.10 -7.76 -7.09
C HIS A 221 -17.48 -8.40 -6.96
N ALA A 222 -17.99 -8.54 -5.73
CA ALA A 222 -19.31 -9.09 -5.47
C ALA A 222 -20.42 -8.18 -6.03
N VAL A 223 -20.34 -6.87 -5.78
CA VAL A 223 -21.31 -5.87 -6.28
C VAL A 223 -21.26 -5.77 -7.80
N ALA A 224 -20.07 -5.88 -8.41
CA ALA A 224 -19.90 -5.88 -9.85
C ALA A 224 -20.41 -7.17 -10.53
N GLY A 225 -20.76 -8.22 -9.77
CA GLY A 225 -21.15 -9.53 -10.30
C GLY A 225 -19.99 -10.30 -10.93
N ARG A 226 -18.75 -10.02 -10.53
CA ARG A 226 -17.50 -10.57 -11.09
C ARG A 226 -16.68 -11.34 -10.05
N PHE A 227 -17.33 -11.89 -9.03
CA PHE A 227 -16.65 -12.56 -7.90
C PHE A 227 -15.76 -13.76 -8.33
N GLU A 228 -16.07 -14.41 -9.44
CA GLU A 228 -15.25 -15.49 -10.01
C GLU A 228 -13.91 -14.97 -10.58
N GLU A 229 -13.81 -13.68 -10.88
CA GLU A 229 -12.61 -13.05 -11.43
C GLU A 229 -11.68 -12.48 -10.36
N LEU A 230 -12.14 -12.44 -9.10
CA LEU A 230 -11.31 -12.03 -7.95
C LEU A 230 -10.07 -12.92 -7.86
N PRO A 231 -8.85 -12.35 -7.90
CA PRO A 231 -7.61 -13.12 -7.85
C PRO A 231 -7.53 -13.99 -6.59
N ASP A 232 -7.04 -15.23 -6.72
CA ASP A 232 -6.99 -16.19 -5.62
C ASP A 232 -6.19 -15.68 -4.41
N SER A 233 -5.11 -14.93 -4.63
CA SER A 233 -4.35 -14.30 -3.54
C SER A 233 -5.18 -13.30 -2.75
N CYS A 234 -6.02 -12.50 -3.41
CA CYS A 234 -6.95 -11.58 -2.77
C CYS A 234 -8.10 -12.32 -2.08
N ARG A 235 -8.63 -13.38 -2.71
CA ARG A 235 -9.67 -14.24 -2.14
C ARG A 235 -9.19 -14.93 -0.87
N GLN A 236 -7.97 -15.45 -0.87
CA GLN A 236 -7.34 -16.06 0.30
C GLN A 236 -7.16 -15.04 1.42
N LEU A 237 -6.66 -13.83 1.11
CA LEU A 237 -6.59 -12.75 2.08
C LEU A 237 -7.98 -12.45 2.67
N ALA A 238 -9.00 -12.20 1.85
CA ALA A 238 -10.35 -11.94 2.34
C ALA A 238 -10.88 -13.10 3.23
N ASN A 239 -10.63 -14.36 2.86
CA ASN A 239 -11.13 -15.56 3.55
C ASN A 239 -10.38 -15.91 4.85
N ILE A 240 -9.04 -15.89 4.86
CA ILE A 240 -8.20 -16.09 6.06
C ILE A 240 -8.62 -15.09 7.16
N LEU A 241 -9.12 -13.93 6.74
CA LEU A 241 -9.46 -12.82 7.60
C LEU A 241 -10.95 -12.79 7.97
N TYR A 242 -11.82 -13.57 7.29
CA TYR A 242 -13.19 -13.87 7.72
C TYR A 242 -13.22 -14.90 8.87
N THR A 243 -12.37 -15.93 8.83
CA THR A 243 -12.22 -16.88 9.95
C THR A 243 -11.58 -16.22 11.18
N GLY A 244 -10.67 -15.26 11.00
CA GLY A 244 -10.15 -14.42 12.08
C GLY A 244 -11.20 -13.50 12.71
N ARG A 245 -12.15 -12.97 11.93
CA ARG A 245 -13.25 -12.09 12.41
C ARG A 245 -14.12 -12.75 13.49
N ASN A 246 -14.25 -14.09 13.46
CA ASN A 246 -14.96 -14.85 14.49
C ASN A 246 -14.16 -15.00 15.79
N LEU A 247 -12.83 -14.84 15.75
CA LEU A 247 -11.97 -14.83 16.94
C LEU A 247 -11.95 -13.45 17.61
N TRP A 248 -11.84 -12.38 16.82
CA TRP A 248 -11.72 -11.00 17.35
C TRP A 248 -13.04 -10.38 17.81
N ARG A 249 -14.20 -10.89 17.36
CA ARG A 249 -15.51 -10.47 17.89
C ARG A 249 -15.69 -10.89 19.36
N LEU A 250 -14.96 -11.91 19.82
CA LEU A 250 -15.00 -12.35 21.22
C LEU A 250 -14.13 -11.50 22.16
N GLU A 251 -13.19 -10.72 21.64
CA GLU A 251 -12.30 -9.85 22.44
C GLU A 251 -12.70 -8.36 22.38
N GLY A 252 -13.53 -7.96 21.42
CA GLY A 252 -13.95 -6.56 21.22
C GLY A 252 -15.23 -6.11 21.93
N ASP A 253 -15.99 -7.02 22.55
CA ASP A 253 -17.27 -6.72 23.22
C ASP A 253 -17.11 -6.28 24.70
N ALA A 254 -15.88 -6.05 25.16
CA ALA A 254 -15.62 -5.45 26.47
C ALA A 254 -14.94 -4.09 26.30
N LEU A 255 -15.71 -3.07 25.94
CA LEU A 255 -15.57 -1.65 26.33
C LEU A 255 -16.61 -0.81 25.56
N VAL A 256 -17.86 -0.95 25.95
CA VAL A 256 -18.87 0.10 25.83
C VAL A 256 -19.49 0.28 27.22
N ASP A 257 -18.86 1.15 28.00
CA ASP A 257 -19.45 2.15 28.90
C ASP A 257 -18.34 3.08 29.42
#